data_AF-A0A4P5XVR7-F1
#
_entry.id   AF-A0A4P5XVR7-F1
#
_cell.length_a   1.000
_cell.length_b   1.000
_cell.length_c   1.000
_cell.angle_alpha   90.00
_cell.angle_beta   90.00
_cell.angle_gamma   90.00
#
_symmetry.space_group_name_H-M   'P 1'
#
loop_
_entity.id
_entity.type
_entity.pdbx_description
1 polymer ?
#
loop_
_entity_poly.entity_id
_entity_poly.type
_entity_poly.pdbx_seq_one_letter_code
_entity_poly.pdbx_strand_id
1 'polypeptide(L)' 'MAELSDVDPELRLGQMLTNLATLARGPQPESVWDCEDDELVAAASRLLTRLRERHAVVA' A
#
# COMPACT_ATOMS: atom_id res chain seq x y z
N MET A 1 -0.56 -8.11 3.34
CA MET A 1 -0.66 -8.08 1.85
C MET A 1 -1.95 -8.70 1.34
N ALA A 2 -2.31 -9.95 1.72
CA ALA A 2 -3.58 -10.57 1.29
C ALA A 2 -4.82 -9.68 1.52
N GLU A 3 -4.93 -9.07 2.71
CA GLU A 3 -6.04 -8.15 3.01
C GLU A 3 -6.13 -6.94 2.06
N LEU A 4 -5.00 -6.44 1.53
CA LEU A 4 -5.03 -5.34 0.56
C LEU A 4 -5.57 -5.84 -0.79
N SER A 5 -5.21 -7.05 -1.19
CA SER A 5 -5.73 -7.69 -2.41
C SER A 5 -7.22 -8.02 -2.31
N ASP A 6 -7.72 -8.33 -1.12
CA ASP A 6 -9.16 -8.55 -0.91
C ASP A 6 -9.96 -7.25 -1.02
N VAL A 7 -9.38 -6.13 -0.57
CA VAL A 7 -10.04 -4.81 -0.57
C VAL A 7 -9.93 -4.12 -1.94
N ASP A 8 -8.85 -4.33 -2.68
CA ASP A 8 -8.63 -3.80 -4.02
C ASP A 8 -8.02 -4.88 -4.94
N PRO A 9 -8.84 -5.78 -5.50
CA PRO A 9 -8.36 -6.91 -6.28
C PRO A 9 -7.80 -6.51 -7.66
N GLU A 10 -8.07 -5.30 -8.14
CA GLU A 10 -7.53 -4.79 -9.40
C GLU A 10 -6.08 -4.30 -9.25
N LEU A 11 -5.65 -4.01 -8.01
CA LEU A 11 -4.29 -3.59 -7.72
C LEU A 11 -3.30 -4.77 -7.79
N ARG A 12 -2.59 -4.89 -8.90
CA ARG A 12 -1.57 -5.94 -9.10
C ARG A 12 -0.43 -5.83 -8.08
N LEU A 13 0.16 -6.96 -7.71
CA LEU A 13 1.23 -7.05 -6.71
C LEU A 13 2.38 -6.04 -6.93
N GLY A 14 2.92 -5.94 -8.15
CA GLY A 14 4.01 -5.00 -8.43
C GLY A 14 3.62 -3.53 -8.25
N GLN A 15 2.38 -3.18 -8.61
CA GLN A 15 1.84 -1.83 -8.39
C GLN A 15 1.61 -1.57 -6.90
N MET A 16 1.11 -2.56 -6.15
CA MET A 16 0.97 -2.49 -4.70
C MET A 16 2.31 -2.21 -4.03
N LEU A 17 3.36 -2.99 -4.33
CA LEU A 17 4.69 -2.79 -3.75
C LEU A 17 5.26 -1.40 -4.07
N THR A 18 5.13 -0.95 -5.33
CA THR A 18 5.58 0.39 -5.75
C THR A 18 4.85 1.50 -5.00
N ASN A 19 3.53 1.37 -4.83
CA ASN A 19 2.71 2.34 -4.11
C ASN A 19 3.05 2.36 -2.61
N LEU A 20 3.27 1.19 -2.01
CA LEU A 20 3.64 1.09 -0.59
C LEU A 20 5.01 1.69 -0.31
N ALA A 21 5.99 1.41 -1.16
CA ALA A 21 7.31 2.03 -1.10
C ALA A 21 7.21 3.57 -1.24
N THR A 22 6.39 4.05 -2.18
CA THR A 22 6.11 5.48 -2.36
C THR A 22 5.46 6.09 -1.11
N LEU A 23 4.54 5.38 -0.47
CA LEU A 23 3.88 5.83 0.76
C LEU A 23 4.82 5.85 1.97
N ALA A 24 5.78 4.93 2.02
CA ALA A 24 6.77 4.81 3.09
C ALA A 24 7.85 5.90 3.00
N ARG A 25 8.48 6.05 1.83
CA ARG A 25 9.69 6.87 1.64
C ARG A 25 9.51 8.08 0.72
N GLY A 26 8.36 8.22 0.09
CA GLY A 26 8.07 9.26 -0.90
C GLY A 26 8.33 8.81 -2.34
N PRO A 27 8.00 9.66 -3.34
CA PRO A 27 8.01 9.30 -4.76
C PRO A 27 9.41 9.44 -5.38
N GLN A 28 10.41 8.76 -4.81
CA GLN A 28 11.74 8.65 -5.39
C GLN A 28 11.86 7.33 -6.18
N PRO A 29 12.58 7.29 -7.32
CA PRO A 29 12.81 6.05 -8.07
C PRO A 29 13.39 4.92 -7.21
N GLU A 30 14.24 5.26 -6.26
CA GLU A 30 14.95 4.34 -5.38
C GLU A 30 14.05 3.78 -4.26
N SER A 31 12.92 4.44 -3.96
CA SER A 31 12.04 4.04 -2.86
C SER A 31 11.62 2.57 -2.96
N VAL A 32 11.34 2.05 -4.15
CA VAL A 32 10.91 0.64 -4.32
C VAL A 32 12.02 -0.37 -4.05
N TRP A 33 13.29 0.05 -4.15
CA TRP A 33 14.46 -0.79 -3.93
C TRP A 33 15.01 -0.65 -2.51
N ASP A 34 14.95 0.55 -1.94
CA ASP A 34 15.56 0.90 -0.66
C ASP A 34 14.59 0.77 0.53
N CYS A 35 13.29 0.58 0.28
CA CYS A 35 12.30 0.43 1.35
C CYS A 35 12.50 -0.89 2.09
N GLU A 36 12.57 -0.80 3.42
CA GLU A 36 12.70 -1.97 4.29
C GLU A 36 11.33 -2.64 4.52
N ASP A 37 11.36 -3.90 4.96
CA ASP A 37 10.15 -4.70 5.18
C ASP A 37 9.21 -4.08 6.24
N ASP A 38 9.76 -3.52 7.32
CA ASP A 38 8.99 -2.89 8.40
C ASP A 38 8.29 -1.61 7.94
N GLU A 39 8.96 -0.82 7.10
CA GLU A 39 8.39 0.35 6.44
C GLU A 39 7.27 -0.04 5.47
N LEU A 40 7.43 -1.12 4.70
CA LEU A 40 6.39 -1.67 3.83
C LEU A 40 5.17 -2.14 4.63
N VAL A 41 5.38 -2.84 5.75
CA VAL A 41 4.28 -3.30 6.63
C VAL A 41 3.54 -2.11 7.26
N ALA A 42 4.27 -1.09 7.70
CA ALA A 42 3.67 0.13 8.24
C ALA A 42 2.86 0.88 7.18
N ALA A 43 3.39 1.02 5.96
CA ALA A 43 2.68 1.61 4.82
C ALA A 43 1.44 0.80 4.43
N ALA A 44 1.54 -0.53 4.43
CA ALA A 44 0.42 -1.42 4.10
C ALA A 44 -0.74 -1.26 5.09
N SER A 45 -0.41 -1.16 6.38
CA SER A 45 -1.40 -0.92 7.44
C SER A 45 -2.10 0.43 7.24
N ARG A 46 -1.35 1.49 6.91
CA ARG A 46 -1.91 2.83 6.63
C ARG A 46 -2.81 2.83 5.40
N LEU A 47 -2.39 2.18 4.31
CA LEU A 47 -3.18 2.07 3.09
C LEU A 47 -4.48 1.31 3.34
N LEU A 48 -4.42 0.19 4.05
CA LEU A 48 -5.58 -0.63 4.38
C LEU A 48 -6.63 0.15 5.19
N THR A 49 -6.19 0.93 6.20
CA THR A 49 -7.08 1.81 6.96
C THR A 49 -7.79 2.81 6.04
N ARG A 50 -7.06 3.51 5.16
CA ARG A 50 -7.66 4.47 4.23
C ARG A 50 -8.65 3.82 3.25
N LEU A 51 -8.34 2.63 2.74
CA LEU A 51 -9.23 1.92 1.81
C LEU A 51 -10.53 1.49 2.52
N ARG A 52 -10.42 1.01 3.76
CA ARG A 52 -11.58 0.67 4.59
C ARG A 52 -12.46 1.90 4.89
N GLU A 53 -11.85 3.03 5.24
CA GLU A 53 -12.55 4.29 5.45
C GLU A 53 -13.29 4.76 4.19
N ARG A 54 -12.64 4.69 3.02
CA ARG A 54 -13.28 5.01 1.73
C ARG A 54 -14.50 4.15 1.46
N HIS A 55 -14.42 2.84 1.67
CA HIS A 55 -15.56 1.94 1.45
C HIS A 55 -16.70 2.19 2.44
N ALA A 56 -16.40 2.56 3.70
CA ALA A 56 -17.41 2.90 4.69
C ALA A 56 -18.20 4.17 4.35
N VAL A 57 -17.63 5.09 3.57
CA VAL A 57 -18.32 6.34 3.14
C VAL A 57 -19.21 6.11 1.91
N VAL A 58 -18.96 5.05 1.13
CA VAL A 58 -19.67 4.77 -0.13
C VAL A 58 -20.78 3.71 0.04
N ALA A 59 -20.86 3.05 1.20
CA ALA A 59 -21.90 2.10 1.57
C ALA A 59 -23.10 2.78 2.28
#